data_AF-A0A7M2J8Y0-F1
#
_entry.id   AF-A0A7M2J8Y0-F1
#
_cell.length_a   1.000
_cell.length_b   1.000
_cell.length_c   1.000
_cell.angle_alpha   90.00
_cell.angle_beta   90.00
_cell.angle_gamma   90.00
#
_symmetry.space_group_name_H-M   'P 1'
#
loop_
_entity.id
_entity.type
_entity.pdbx_description
1 polymer ?
#
loop_
_entity_poly.entity_id
_entity_poly.type
_entity_poly.pdbx_seq_one_letter_code
_entity_poly.pdbx_strand_id
1 'polypeptide(L)'
;MNRAVRGFSLLELLLALAVGLMLVLGVSQVAISARSTQATQQSAMLMQDDARFALGKLIQDIRLAGMFGCLDAGFIENAPQAFERPISWAGAGSSRSLTLVTADIGEGSGKPDWTVLSDCSGSAQAYSGTAPPAAPGQIRFGIRQVTYTFESGQMKASTPASPAKAVLVDGVQAFDISFGMADRPGSTRVVRYESSPLDASLILSVRILLTLHDPTERVKAQTWSVVAALRNRLG
;
A
#
# COMPACT_ATOMS: atom_id res chain seq x y z
N MET A 1 68.98 -27.44 -36.91
CA MET A 1 68.66 -28.08 -35.61
C MET A 1 67.14 -28.14 -35.47
N ASN A 2 66.51 -29.24 -35.89
CA ASN A 2 65.06 -29.43 -35.67
C ASN A 2 64.86 -30.06 -34.29
N ARG A 3 64.25 -29.30 -33.36
CA ARG A 3 63.75 -29.89 -32.11
C ARG A 3 62.57 -30.79 -32.46
N ALA A 4 62.71 -32.08 -32.19
CA ALA A 4 61.57 -33.00 -32.25
C ALA A 4 60.56 -32.59 -31.17
N VAL A 5 59.34 -32.25 -31.58
CA VAL A 5 58.22 -32.03 -30.68
C VAL A 5 57.86 -33.39 -30.08
N ARG A 6 58.06 -33.57 -28.77
CA ARG A 6 57.56 -34.75 -28.05
C ARG A 6 56.03 -34.67 -28.03
N GLY A 7 55.36 -35.71 -28.51
CA GLY A 7 53.90 -35.83 -28.41
C GLY A 7 53.44 -36.04 -26.96
N PHE A 8 52.15 -35.79 -26.71
CA PHE A 8 51.53 -35.99 -25.40
C PHE A 8 51.46 -37.47 -25.02
N SER A 9 51.71 -37.77 -23.74
CA SER A 9 51.42 -39.08 -23.18
C SER A 9 49.91 -39.30 -23.03
N LEU A 10 49.44 -40.53 -23.18
CA LEU A 10 48.04 -40.90 -22.92
C LEU A 10 47.61 -40.51 -21.48
N LEU A 11 48.55 -40.59 -20.53
CA LEU A 11 48.33 -40.14 -19.16
C LEU A 11 48.10 -38.62 -19.06
N GLU A 12 48.85 -37.82 -19.82
CA GLU A 12 48.70 -36.35 -19.83
C GLU A 12 47.34 -35.95 -20.45
N LEU A 13 46.90 -36.65 -21.49
CA LEU A 13 45.58 -36.44 -22.10
C LEU A 13 44.45 -36.76 -21.12
N LEU A 14 44.52 -37.91 -20.45
CA LEU A 14 43.52 -38.31 -19.44
C LEU A 14 43.48 -37.34 -18.26
N LEU A 15 44.64 -36.87 -17.79
CA LEU A 15 44.74 -35.90 -16.72
C LEU A 15 44.14 -34.54 -17.13
N ALA A 16 44.48 -34.05 -18.33
CA ALA A 16 43.94 -32.79 -18.85
C ALA A 16 42.41 -32.85 -19.00
N LEU A 17 41.86 -33.98 -19.47
CA LEU A 17 40.42 -34.18 -19.63
C LEU A 17 39.71 -34.29 -18.27
N ALA A 18 40.32 -34.98 -17.29
CA ALA A 18 39.80 -35.07 -15.93
C ALA A 18 39.72 -33.69 -15.25
N VAL A 19 40.79 -32.88 -15.34
CA VAL A 19 40.81 -31.52 -14.80
C VAL A 19 39.82 -30.61 -15.54
N GLY A 20 39.76 -30.71 -16.87
CA GLY A 20 38.81 -29.97 -17.69
C GLY A 20 37.35 -30.23 -17.29
N LEU A 21 36.99 -31.50 -17.11
CA LEU A 21 35.66 -31.90 -16.62
C LEU A 21 35.38 -31.35 -15.23
N MET A 22 36.34 -31.45 -14.30
CA MET A 22 36.18 -30.94 -12.94
C MET A 22 35.92 -29.42 -12.93
N LEU A 23 36.65 -28.66 -13.76
CA LEU A 23 36.46 -27.22 -13.91
C LEU A 23 35.09 -26.88 -14.50
N VAL A 24 34.66 -27.56 -15.58
CA VAL A 24 33.35 -27.33 -16.21
C VAL A 24 32.23 -27.63 -15.22
N LEU A 25 32.33 -28.71 -14.44
CA LEU A 25 31.36 -29.04 -13.39
C LEU A 25 31.32 -27.95 -12.31
N GLY A 26 32.48 -27.49 -11.83
CA GLY A 26 32.56 -26.41 -10.83
C GLY A 26 31.91 -25.12 -11.32
N VAL A 27 32.25 -24.66 -12.53
CA VAL A 27 31.68 -23.44 -13.12
C VAL A 27 30.18 -23.59 -13.35
N SER A 28 29.72 -24.77 -13.80
CA SER A 28 28.29 -25.04 -14.00
C SER A 28 27.50 -24.95 -12.69
N GLN A 29 28.03 -25.48 -11.58
CA GLN A 29 27.39 -25.38 -10.27
C GLN A 29 27.27 -23.95 -9.78
N VAL A 30 28.32 -23.14 -9.96
CA VAL A 30 28.28 -21.70 -9.63
C VAL A 30 27.23 -20.99 -10.48
N ALA A 31 27.19 -21.25 -11.79
CA ALA A 31 26.22 -20.64 -12.69
C ALA A 31 24.77 -21.00 -12.34
N ILE A 32 24.50 -22.27 -12.00
CA ILE A 32 23.17 -22.73 -11.55
C ILE A 32 22.77 -22.05 -10.24
N SER A 33 23.69 -22.01 -9.27
CA SER A 33 23.47 -21.37 -7.97
C SER A 33 23.20 -19.87 -8.10
N ALA A 34 23.94 -19.19 -8.99
CA ALA A 34 23.74 -17.78 -9.28
C ALA A 34 22.36 -17.52 -9.91
N ARG A 35 21.92 -18.34 -10.87
CA ARG A 35 20.58 -18.24 -11.47
C ARG A 35 19.46 -18.47 -10.44
N SER A 36 19.62 -19.47 -9.58
CA SER A 36 18.66 -19.75 -8.50
C SER A 36 18.55 -18.57 -7.54
N THR A 37 19.71 -18.03 -7.12
CA THR A 37 19.77 -16.84 -6.25
C THR A 37 19.13 -15.63 -6.90
N GLN A 38 19.41 -15.38 -8.18
CA GLN A 38 18.82 -14.27 -8.93
C GLN A 38 17.28 -14.38 -9.00
N ALA A 39 16.74 -15.58 -9.21
CA ALA A 39 15.29 -15.80 -9.22
C ALA A 39 14.66 -15.51 -7.85
N THR A 40 15.28 -15.96 -6.75
CA THR A 40 14.82 -15.65 -5.39
C THR A 40 14.89 -14.15 -5.09
N GLN A 41 15.96 -13.46 -5.49
CA GLN A 41 16.09 -12.02 -5.30
C GLN A 41 15.02 -11.26 -6.08
N GLN A 42 14.72 -11.68 -7.32
CA GLN A 42 13.66 -11.07 -8.11
C GLN A 42 12.28 -11.22 -7.45
N SER A 43 11.93 -12.42 -6.96
CA SER A 43 10.67 -12.63 -6.22
C SER A 43 10.59 -11.72 -4.97
N ALA A 44 11.69 -11.58 -4.23
CA ALA A 44 11.72 -10.75 -3.03
C ALA A 44 11.54 -9.26 -3.36
N MET A 45 12.17 -8.79 -4.44
CA MET A 45 12.02 -7.42 -4.92
C MET A 45 10.59 -7.11 -5.33
N LEU A 46 9.94 -8.00 -6.07
CA LEU A 46 8.54 -7.83 -6.48
C LEU A 46 7.60 -7.72 -5.27
N MET A 47 7.72 -8.62 -4.30
CA MET A 47 6.92 -8.55 -3.07
C MET A 47 7.15 -7.25 -2.29
N GLN A 48 8.40 -6.77 -2.23
CA GLN A 48 8.71 -5.51 -1.57
C GLN A 48 8.12 -4.30 -2.30
N ASP A 49 8.18 -4.29 -3.63
CA ASP A 49 7.58 -3.21 -4.43
C ASP A 49 6.06 -3.19 -4.30
N ASP A 50 5.40 -4.36 -4.31
CA ASP A 50 3.96 -4.48 -4.07
C ASP A 50 3.56 -3.96 -2.68
N ALA A 51 4.31 -4.37 -1.64
CA ALA A 51 4.09 -3.89 -0.29
C ALA A 51 4.31 -2.37 -0.19
N ARG A 52 5.37 -1.85 -0.80
CA ARG A 52 5.69 -0.41 -0.82
C ARG A 52 4.59 0.39 -1.52
N PHE A 53 4.07 -0.11 -2.63
CA PHE A 53 2.99 0.51 -3.38
C PHE A 53 1.69 0.53 -2.56
N ALA A 54 1.22 -0.62 -2.08
CA ALA A 54 -0.05 -0.72 -1.34
C ALA A 54 -0.02 0.07 -0.03
N LEU A 55 1.03 -0.09 0.77
CA LEU A 55 1.17 0.61 2.04
C LEU A 55 1.38 2.11 1.84
N GLY A 56 2.14 2.51 0.81
CA GLY A 56 2.30 3.91 0.44
C GLY A 56 0.97 4.57 0.11
N LYS A 57 0.14 3.90 -0.70
CA LYS A 57 -1.20 4.39 -1.07
C LYS A 57 -2.13 4.49 0.15
N LEU A 58 -2.15 3.48 1.02
CA LEU A 58 -2.93 3.51 2.27
C LEU A 58 -2.49 4.65 3.19
N ILE A 59 -1.19 4.82 3.42
CA ILE A 59 -0.66 5.88 4.29
C ILE A 59 -1.07 7.25 3.78
N GLN A 60 -1.00 7.46 2.46
CA GLN A 60 -1.40 8.70 1.83
C GLN A 60 -2.88 9.00 2.11
N ASP A 61 -3.76 8.05 1.84
CA ASP A 61 -5.20 8.26 2.06
C ASP A 61 -5.55 8.40 3.54
N ILE A 62 -4.90 7.66 4.44
CA ILE A 62 -5.12 7.79 5.89
C ILE A 62 -4.70 9.17 6.38
N ARG A 63 -3.58 9.72 5.89
CA ARG A 63 -3.10 11.05 6.28
C ARG A 63 -4.02 12.18 5.78
N LEU A 64 -4.70 11.96 4.67
CA LEU A 64 -5.61 12.91 4.03
C LEU A 64 -7.07 12.64 4.39
N ALA A 65 -7.36 11.55 5.12
CA ALA A 65 -8.69 11.27 5.64
C ALA A 65 -9.19 12.44 6.50
N GLY A 66 -10.45 12.82 6.29
CA GLY A 66 -11.09 13.97 6.94
C GLY A 66 -10.63 15.34 6.44
N MET A 67 -9.73 15.43 5.45
CA MET A 67 -9.36 16.72 4.86
C MET A 67 -10.43 17.14 3.85
N PHE A 68 -11.36 18.01 4.25
CA PHE A 68 -12.44 18.49 3.38
C PHE A 68 -12.21 19.90 2.82
N GLY A 69 -11.06 20.51 3.12
CA GLY A 69 -10.71 21.87 2.73
C GLY A 69 -10.04 22.60 3.88
N CYS A 70 -10.27 23.91 3.97
CA CYS A 70 -9.71 24.78 5.01
C CYS A 70 -10.57 24.88 6.28
N LEU A 71 -11.89 24.68 6.14
CA LEU A 71 -12.85 24.80 7.24
C LEU A 71 -13.22 23.42 7.78
N ASP A 72 -13.64 23.37 9.04
CA ASP A 72 -14.15 22.14 9.64
C ASP A 72 -15.42 21.65 8.89
N ALA A 73 -15.63 20.34 8.87
CA ALA A 73 -16.75 19.69 8.18
C ALA A 73 -18.11 20.29 8.55
N GLY A 74 -18.28 20.72 9.82
CA GLY A 74 -19.52 21.32 10.31
C GLY A 74 -19.87 22.69 9.71
N PHE A 75 -18.92 23.37 9.07
CA PHE A 75 -19.14 24.65 8.39
C PHE A 75 -19.34 24.50 6.87
N ILE A 76 -19.35 23.27 6.35
CA ILE A 76 -19.53 23.01 4.93
C ILE A 76 -21.02 22.81 4.64
N GLU A 77 -21.61 23.73 3.89
CA GLU A 77 -23.00 23.60 3.44
C GLU A 77 -23.17 22.40 2.51
N ASN A 78 -24.29 21.68 2.65
CA ASN A 78 -24.60 20.47 1.89
C ASN A 78 -23.55 19.34 2.01
N ALA A 79 -22.80 19.29 3.12
CA ALA A 79 -21.87 18.20 3.37
C ALA A 79 -22.58 16.84 3.41
N PRO A 80 -22.09 15.81 2.69
CA PRO A 80 -22.67 14.48 2.74
C PRO A 80 -22.38 13.82 4.09
N GLN A 81 -23.25 12.90 4.53
CA GLN A 81 -23.10 12.17 5.79
C GLN A 81 -21.74 11.45 5.93
N ALA A 82 -21.13 11.06 4.81
CA ALA A 82 -19.80 10.46 4.78
C ALA A 82 -18.73 11.34 5.46
N PHE A 83 -18.90 12.67 5.47
CA PHE A 83 -17.95 13.60 6.09
C PHE A 83 -17.97 13.52 7.62
N GLU A 84 -19.08 13.10 8.23
CA GLU A 84 -19.19 12.90 9.68
C GLU A 84 -18.39 11.68 10.16
N ARG A 85 -18.01 10.77 9.25
CA ARG A 85 -17.28 9.54 9.55
C ARG A 85 -16.20 9.27 8.50
N PRO A 86 -15.12 10.08 8.44
CA PRO A 86 -14.09 9.99 7.42
C PRO A 86 -13.27 8.71 7.49
N ILE A 87 -13.35 7.97 8.59
CA ILE A 87 -12.77 6.65 8.73
C ILE A 87 -13.81 5.67 9.26
N SER A 88 -13.95 4.54 8.58
CA SER A 88 -14.75 3.42 9.04
C SER A 88 -14.12 2.11 8.62
N TRP A 89 -14.41 1.05 9.36
CA TRP A 89 -13.87 -0.28 9.11
C TRP A 89 -14.98 -1.30 9.30
N ALA A 90 -14.87 -2.41 8.57
CA ALA A 90 -15.76 -3.54 8.72
C ALA A 90 -15.00 -4.84 8.54
N GLY A 91 -15.60 -5.94 8.96
CA GLY A 91 -15.07 -7.27 8.74
C GLY A 91 -14.97 -8.11 10.00
N ALA A 92 -15.20 -9.40 9.81
CA ALA A 92 -15.02 -10.45 10.79
C ALA A 92 -14.37 -11.64 10.08
N GLY A 93 -13.53 -12.40 10.79
CA GLY A 93 -12.84 -13.55 10.19
C GLY A 93 -11.83 -13.14 9.11
N SER A 94 -11.99 -13.69 7.90
CA SER A 94 -11.02 -13.59 6.79
C SER A 94 -11.23 -12.42 5.83
N SER A 95 -12.29 -11.62 5.98
CA SER A 95 -12.50 -10.41 5.18
C SER A 95 -12.50 -9.18 6.08
N ARG A 96 -11.78 -8.14 5.64
CA ARG A 96 -11.64 -6.86 6.34
C ARG A 96 -11.69 -5.72 5.34
N SER A 97 -12.29 -4.62 5.72
CA SER A 97 -12.29 -3.40 4.93
C SER A 97 -11.98 -2.17 5.77
N LEU A 98 -11.33 -1.20 5.12
CA LEU A 98 -11.08 0.14 5.62
C LEU A 98 -11.61 1.13 4.59
N THR A 99 -12.59 1.92 4.99
CA THR A 99 -13.20 2.98 4.18
C THR A 99 -12.71 4.33 4.68
N LEU A 100 -12.22 5.13 3.75
CA LEU A 100 -11.66 6.46 4.01
C LEU A 100 -12.37 7.49 3.14
N VAL A 101 -12.82 8.59 3.74
CA VAL A 101 -13.20 9.80 3.02
C VAL A 101 -12.01 10.76 3.09
N THR A 102 -11.34 10.92 1.96
CA THR A 102 -10.02 11.55 1.86
C THR A 102 -10.03 12.63 0.79
N ALA A 103 -9.17 13.63 0.94
CA ALA A 103 -8.90 14.56 -0.14
C ALA A 103 -8.40 13.82 -1.38
N ASP A 104 -8.88 14.29 -2.53
CA ASP A 104 -8.46 13.87 -3.84
C ASP A 104 -7.27 14.72 -4.28
N ILE A 105 -6.11 14.08 -4.33
CA ILE A 105 -4.89 14.65 -4.86
C ILE A 105 -4.81 14.31 -6.35
N GLY A 106 -5.06 15.32 -7.19
CA GLY A 106 -5.31 15.18 -8.62
C GLY A 106 -4.18 14.60 -9.49
N GLU A 107 -4.58 14.34 -10.74
CA GLU A 107 -3.97 13.59 -11.86
C GLU A 107 -3.75 12.09 -11.62
N GLY A 108 -4.70 11.27 -12.11
CA GLY A 108 -4.64 9.80 -12.13
C GLY A 108 -5.65 9.10 -11.22
N SER A 109 -6.28 9.83 -10.31
CA SER A 109 -7.20 9.30 -9.31
C SER A 109 -8.64 9.14 -9.83
N GLY A 110 -8.99 9.73 -10.98
CA GLY A 110 -10.35 9.73 -11.55
C GLY A 110 -11.16 10.97 -11.14
N LYS A 111 -12.47 10.98 -11.42
CA LYS A 111 -13.35 12.06 -10.96
C LYS A 111 -13.56 11.93 -9.44
N PRO A 112 -13.52 13.04 -8.68
CA PRO A 112 -13.82 13.01 -7.25
C PRO A 112 -15.29 12.64 -7.02
N ASP A 113 -15.60 12.04 -5.87
CA ASP A 113 -16.98 11.73 -5.48
C ASP A 113 -17.72 13.01 -5.03
N TRP A 114 -16.98 13.96 -4.44
CA TRP A 114 -17.48 15.29 -4.09
C TRP A 114 -16.44 16.37 -4.37
N THR A 115 -16.88 17.59 -4.57
CA THR A 115 -16.02 18.77 -4.64
C THR A 115 -16.51 19.80 -3.63
N VAL A 116 -15.61 20.28 -2.77
CA VAL A 116 -15.87 21.41 -1.87
C VAL A 116 -15.29 22.68 -2.48
N LEU A 117 -16.12 23.72 -2.63
CA LEU A 117 -15.67 25.08 -2.93
C LEU A 117 -15.67 25.88 -1.64
N SER A 118 -14.56 26.53 -1.32
CA SER A 118 -14.45 27.36 -0.11
C SER A 118 -13.57 28.57 -0.33
N ASP A 119 -13.90 29.68 0.32
CA ASP A 119 -13.04 30.86 0.41
C ASP A 119 -12.01 30.78 1.55
N CYS A 120 -12.04 29.68 2.31
CA CYS A 120 -11.18 29.43 3.48
C CYS A 120 -11.29 30.47 4.60
N SER A 121 -12.29 31.35 4.57
CA SER A 121 -12.49 32.42 5.56
C SER A 121 -13.81 32.28 6.33
N GLY A 122 -14.83 31.67 5.72
CA GLY A 122 -16.11 31.42 6.38
C GLY A 122 -17.17 30.78 5.49
N SER A 123 -16.99 30.75 4.17
CA SER A 123 -17.91 30.09 3.24
C SER A 123 -17.32 28.78 2.73
N ALA A 124 -18.09 27.70 2.82
CA ALA A 124 -17.79 26.43 2.15
C ALA A 124 -19.07 25.72 1.73
N GLN A 125 -19.06 25.12 0.53
CA GLN A 125 -20.18 24.34 0.03
C GLN A 125 -19.68 23.08 -0.70
N ALA A 126 -20.29 21.95 -0.38
CA ALA A 126 -20.03 20.68 -1.04
C ALA A 126 -20.99 20.45 -2.22
N TYR A 127 -20.43 19.86 -3.28
CA TYR A 127 -21.14 19.45 -4.49
C TYR A 127 -20.83 17.98 -4.77
N SER A 128 -21.80 17.20 -5.21
CA SER A 128 -21.55 15.84 -5.68
C SER A 128 -20.80 15.87 -7.02
N GLY A 129 -19.75 15.05 -7.13
CA GLY A 129 -18.89 14.99 -8.31
C GLY A 129 -18.19 16.33 -8.57
N THR A 130 -18.44 16.91 -9.75
CA THR A 130 -17.81 18.16 -10.20
C THR A 130 -18.62 19.38 -9.77
N ALA A 131 -18.00 20.30 -9.03
CA ALA A 131 -18.61 21.60 -8.71
C ALA A 131 -18.58 22.59 -9.89
N PRO A 132 -19.44 23.63 -9.89
CA PRO A 132 -19.35 24.77 -10.81
C PRO A 132 -17.97 25.43 -10.84
N PRO A 133 -17.68 26.32 -11.82
CA PRO A 133 -16.47 27.13 -11.80
C PRO A 133 -16.32 27.89 -10.48
N ALA A 134 -15.11 27.90 -9.91
CA ALA A 134 -14.86 28.58 -8.65
C ALA A 134 -14.96 30.10 -8.86
N ALA A 135 -15.70 30.79 -7.98
CA ALA A 135 -15.72 32.25 -7.99
C ALA A 135 -14.34 32.81 -7.57
N PRO A 136 -14.01 34.08 -7.90
CA PRO A 136 -12.77 34.70 -7.44
C PRO A 136 -12.61 34.59 -5.92
N GLY A 137 -11.47 34.07 -5.47
CA GLY A 137 -11.20 33.82 -4.05
C GLY A 137 -11.62 32.45 -3.53
N GLN A 138 -12.38 31.66 -4.30
CA GLN A 138 -12.69 30.28 -3.94
C GLN A 138 -11.61 29.30 -4.39
N ILE A 139 -11.33 28.32 -3.54
CA ILE A 139 -10.45 27.19 -3.78
C ILE A 139 -11.31 25.93 -3.92
N ARG A 140 -10.88 25.03 -4.81
CA ARG A 140 -11.52 23.74 -5.07
C ARG A 140 -10.78 22.62 -4.38
N PHE A 141 -11.50 21.84 -3.58
CA PHE A 141 -11.00 20.63 -2.95
C PHE A 141 -11.81 19.43 -3.48
N GLY A 142 -11.17 18.55 -4.24
CA GLY A 142 -11.77 17.28 -4.61
C GLY A 142 -11.72 16.33 -3.41
N ILE A 143 -12.79 15.59 -3.17
CA ILE A 143 -12.93 14.63 -2.06
C ILE A 143 -13.41 13.31 -2.63
N ARG A 144 -12.88 12.21 -2.10
CA ARG A 144 -13.26 10.86 -2.52
C ARG A 144 -13.47 9.94 -1.34
N GLN A 145 -14.33 8.95 -1.54
CA GLN A 145 -14.45 7.80 -0.68
C GLN A 145 -13.76 6.61 -1.34
N VAL A 146 -12.79 6.04 -0.65
CA VAL A 146 -12.07 4.82 -1.09
C VAL A 146 -12.27 3.73 -0.06
N THR A 147 -12.61 2.53 -0.53
CA THR A 147 -12.75 1.34 0.31
C THR A 147 -11.66 0.35 -0.06
N TYR A 148 -10.75 0.10 0.86
CA TYR A 148 -9.78 -0.99 0.77
C TYR A 148 -10.40 -2.24 1.33
N THR A 149 -10.43 -3.32 0.56
CA THR A 149 -10.99 -4.61 0.98
C THR A 149 -9.93 -5.70 0.85
N PHE A 150 -9.76 -6.49 1.90
CA PHE A 150 -9.06 -7.76 1.86
C PHE A 150 -10.07 -8.90 1.75
N GLU A 151 -9.93 -9.69 0.68
CA GLU A 151 -10.74 -10.88 0.44
C GLU A 151 -9.99 -11.82 -0.51
N SER A 152 -10.13 -13.13 -0.30
CA SER A 152 -9.61 -14.15 -1.23
C SER A 152 -8.13 -14.02 -1.60
N GLY A 153 -7.28 -13.63 -0.64
CA GLY A 153 -5.84 -13.49 -0.87
C GLY A 153 -5.43 -12.24 -1.65
N GLN A 154 -6.34 -11.29 -1.85
CA GLN A 154 -6.10 -10.07 -2.60
C GLN A 154 -6.45 -8.85 -1.74
N MET A 155 -5.64 -7.80 -1.90
CA MET A 155 -6.02 -6.47 -1.46
C MET A 155 -6.61 -5.73 -2.65
N LYS A 156 -7.82 -5.21 -2.48
CA LYS A 156 -8.57 -4.51 -3.53
C LYS A 156 -8.97 -3.12 -3.08
N ALA A 157 -9.18 -2.21 -4.03
CA ALA A 157 -9.79 -0.91 -3.79
C ALA A 157 -11.04 -0.73 -4.66
N SER A 158 -12.02 -0.02 -4.12
CA SER A 158 -13.19 0.46 -4.85
C SER A 158 -13.55 1.87 -4.40
N THR A 159 -14.31 2.57 -5.24
CA THR A 159 -14.92 3.87 -4.90
C THR A 159 -16.42 3.79 -5.18
N PRO A 160 -17.25 4.71 -4.64
CA PRO A 160 -18.65 4.81 -5.04
C PRO A 160 -18.84 4.96 -6.55
N ALA A 161 -17.99 5.77 -7.21
CA ALA A 161 -18.01 5.95 -8.66
C ALA A 161 -17.52 4.72 -9.46
N SER A 162 -16.68 3.86 -8.88
CA SER A 162 -16.20 2.61 -9.48
C SER A 162 -16.33 1.46 -8.46
N PRO A 163 -17.55 0.88 -8.32
CA PRO A 163 -17.84 -0.08 -7.27
C PRO A 163 -17.22 -1.45 -7.53
N ALA A 164 -16.78 -1.72 -8.77
CA ALA A 164 -16.00 -2.91 -9.10
C ALA A 164 -14.67 -2.85 -8.36
N LYS A 165 -14.41 -3.84 -7.49
CA LYS A 165 -13.18 -3.94 -6.71
C LYS A 165 -11.98 -4.20 -7.62
N ALA A 166 -11.13 -3.19 -7.81
CA ALA A 166 -9.87 -3.31 -8.53
C ALA A 166 -8.81 -3.93 -7.63
N VAL A 167 -8.09 -4.94 -8.14
CA VAL A 167 -6.99 -5.58 -7.41
C VAL A 167 -5.81 -4.61 -7.33
N LEU A 168 -5.30 -4.39 -6.12
CA LEU A 168 -4.09 -3.59 -5.87
C LEU A 168 -2.87 -4.48 -5.73
N VAL A 169 -2.99 -5.56 -4.96
CA VAL A 169 -1.90 -6.51 -4.68
C VAL A 169 -2.49 -7.90 -4.52
N ASP A 170 -1.84 -8.87 -5.15
CA ASP A 170 -2.11 -10.30 -5.04
C ASP A 170 -1.21 -10.97 -3.98
N GLY A 171 -1.49 -12.22 -3.64
CA GLY A 171 -0.64 -12.98 -2.70
C GLY A 171 -0.68 -12.44 -1.26
N VAL A 172 -1.75 -11.74 -0.89
CA VAL A 172 -1.95 -11.22 0.46
C VAL A 172 -2.36 -12.36 1.38
N GLN A 173 -1.45 -12.79 2.24
CA GLN A 173 -1.70 -13.83 3.22
C GLN A 173 -2.46 -13.29 4.44
N ALA A 174 -2.13 -12.08 4.89
CA ALA A 174 -2.81 -11.43 6.01
C ALA A 174 -2.82 -9.91 5.84
N PHE A 175 -3.94 -9.30 6.23
CA PHE A 175 -4.12 -7.86 6.30
C PHE A 175 -4.79 -7.52 7.62
N ASP A 176 -4.04 -6.92 8.54
CA ASP A 176 -4.51 -6.55 9.87
C ASP A 176 -4.48 -5.04 10.05
N ILE A 177 -5.61 -4.50 10.52
CA ILE A 177 -5.77 -3.08 10.82
C ILE A 177 -5.96 -2.94 12.31
N SER A 178 -5.24 -1.99 12.91
CA SER A 178 -5.44 -1.60 14.30
C SER A 178 -5.34 -0.09 14.45
N PHE A 179 -6.03 0.44 15.45
CA PHE A 179 -6.26 1.86 15.64
C PHE A 179 -5.58 2.31 16.92
N GLY A 180 -4.66 3.25 16.80
CA GLY A 180 -3.99 3.87 17.94
C GLY A 180 -4.92 4.86 18.61
N MET A 181 -5.36 4.52 19.82
CA MET A 181 -6.40 5.24 20.56
C MET A 181 -5.81 6.24 21.55
N ALA A 182 -6.47 7.39 21.67
CA ALA A 182 -6.34 8.31 22.78
C ALA A 182 -6.97 7.73 24.06
N ASP A 183 -6.56 8.28 25.21
CA ASP A 183 -7.20 8.07 26.51
C ASP A 183 -8.47 8.92 26.68
N ARG A 184 -8.50 10.11 26.08
CA ARG A 184 -9.62 11.06 26.14
C ARG A 184 -9.67 11.98 24.91
N PRO A 185 -10.82 12.62 24.62
CA PRO A 185 -10.91 13.62 23.55
C PRO A 185 -9.89 14.75 23.73
N GLY A 186 -9.35 15.25 22.60
CA GLY A 186 -8.31 16.29 22.57
C GLY A 186 -6.89 15.83 22.94
N SER A 187 -6.70 14.59 23.41
CA SER A 187 -5.36 14.03 23.62
C SER A 187 -4.64 13.81 22.29
N THR A 188 -3.31 13.94 22.30
CA THR A 188 -2.43 13.71 21.14
C THR A 188 -1.56 12.47 21.29
N ARG A 189 -1.68 11.75 22.41
CA ARG A 189 -0.86 10.58 22.73
C ARG A 189 -1.64 9.29 22.49
N VAL A 190 -1.05 8.40 21.69
CA VAL A 190 -1.54 7.01 21.54
C VAL A 190 -1.22 6.24 22.82
N VAL A 191 -2.24 5.68 23.48
CA VAL A 191 -2.08 4.91 24.73
C VAL A 191 -2.24 3.40 24.52
N ARG A 192 -2.94 2.98 23.46
CA ARG A 192 -3.18 1.56 23.13
C ARG A 192 -3.56 1.40 21.65
N TYR A 193 -3.50 0.16 21.17
CA TYR A 193 -4.00 -0.21 19.84
C TYR A 193 -5.19 -1.17 19.97
N GLU A 194 -6.26 -0.88 19.23
CA GLU A 194 -7.48 -1.70 19.20
C GLU A 194 -7.81 -2.10 17.76
N SER A 195 -8.30 -3.32 17.54
CA SER A 195 -8.71 -3.77 16.20
C SER A 195 -10.13 -3.34 15.83
N SER A 196 -10.97 -3.04 16.83
CA SER A 196 -12.36 -2.62 16.62
C SER A 196 -12.79 -1.62 17.70
N PRO A 197 -12.30 -0.37 17.64
CA PRO A 197 -12.64 0.64 18.64
C PRO A 197 -14.12 0.99 18.63
N LEU A 198 -14.70 1.28 19.80
CA LEU A 198 -16.12 1.67 19.88
C LEU A 198 -16.35 3.14 19.51
N ASP A 199 -15.35 3.99 19.75
CA ASP A 199 -15.41 5.44 19.53
C ASP A 199 -14.34 5.87 18.53
N ALA A 200 -14.79 6.30 17.34
CA ALA A 200 -13.90 6.74 16.27
C ALA A 200 -13.24 8.10 16.54
N SER A 201 -13.81 8.95 17.42
CA SER A 201 -13.26 10.27 17.74
C SER A 201 -11.92 10.17 18.49
N LEU A 202 -11.68 9.05 19.17
CA LEU A 202 -10.45 8.78 19.90
C LEU A 202 -9.32 8.21 19.03
N ILE A 203 -9.56 7.95 17.74
CA ILE A 203 -8.52 7.41 16.86
C ILE A 203 -7.51 8.50 16.51
N LEU A 204 -6.23 8.25 16.82
CA LEU A 204 -5.11 9.13 16.50
C LEU A 204 -4.25 8.62 15.35
N SER A 205 -4.19 7.30 15.17
CA SER A 205 -3.40 6.68 14.11
C SER A 205 -3.99 5.34 13.69
N VAL A 206 -3.61 4.91 12.50
CA VAL A 206 -3.94 3.58 11.96
C VAL A 206 -2.62 2.85 11.74
N ARG A 207 -2.51 1.66 12.29
CA ARG A 207 -1.44 0.71 12.04
C ARG A 207 -1.94 -0.38 11.10
N ILE A 208 -1.18 -0.62 10.04
CA ILE A 208 -1.44 -1.68 9.07
C ILE A 208 -0.30 -2.68 9.15
N LEU A 209 -0.66 -3.96 9.22
CA LEU A 209 0.26 -5.07 8.98
C LEU A 209 -0.20 -5.77 7.69
N LEU A 210 0.71 -5.87 6.72
CA LEU A 210 0.49 -6.54 5.45
C LEU A 210 1.47 -7.68 5.32
N THR A 211 0.96 -8.91 5.20
CA THR A 211 1.78 -10.10 4.95
C THR A 211 1.55 -10.56 3.52
N LEU A 212 2.62 -10.58 2.72
CA LEU A 212 2.60 -11.12 1.37
C LEU A 212 3.31 -12.46 1.31
N HIS A 213 2.84 -13.33 0.42
CA HIS A 213 3.40 -14.64 0.13
C HIS A 213 3.80 -14.71 -1.34
N ASP A 214 4.97 -15.29 -1.60
CA ASP A 214 5.43 -15.60 -2.95
C ASP A 214 4.73 -16.86 -3.46
N PRO A 215 3.90 -16.78 -4.53
CA PRO A 215 3.19 -17.94 -5.07
C PRO A 215 4.14 -19.02 -5.62
N THR A 216 5.41 -18.69 -5.86
CA THR A 216 6.43 -19.66 -6.29
C THR A 216 7.23 -20.26 -5.13
N GLU A 217 6.92 -19.84 -3.90
CA GLU A 217 7.56 -20.28 -2.66
C GLU A 217 9.11 -20.11 -2.64
N ARG A 218 9.67 -19.25 -3.49
CA ARG A 218 11.11 -18.95 -3.50
C ARG A 218 11.50 -18.07 -2.33
N VAL A 219 10.56 -17.26 -1.86
CA VAL A 219 10.72 -16.34 -0.73
C VAL A 219 9.68 -16.66 0.33
N LYS A 220 10.12 -16.74 1.59
CA LYS A 220 9.21 -16.90 2.73
C LYS A 220 8.29 -15.71 2.82
N ALA A 221 7.04 -15.92 3.26
CA ALA A 221 6.11 -14.84 3.51
C ALA A 221 6.76 -13.75 4.38
N GLN A 222 6.56 -12.50 3.99
CA GLN A 222 7.13 -11.33 4.64
C GLN A 222 6.00 -10.43 5.14
N THR A 223 6.17 -9.89 6.35
CA THR A 223 5.22 -8.95 6.95
C THR A 223 5.84 -7.56 7.03
N TRP A 224 5.15 -6.58 6.46
CA TRP A 224 5.50 -5.16 6.60
C TRP A 224 4.50 -4.47 7.51
N SER A 225 4.99 -3.52 8.31
CA SER A 225 4.16 -2.72 9.19
C SER A 225 4.38 -1.24 8.95
N VAL A 226 3.28 -0.49 8.91
CA VAL A 226 3.29 0.97 8.81
C VAL A 226 2.29 1.58 9.78
N VAL A 227 2.57 2.79 10.24
CA VAL A 227 1.66 3.58 11.08
C VAL A 227 1.47 4.94 10.43
N ALA A 228 0.21 5.31 10.20
CA ALA A 228 -0.17 6.61 9.69
C ALA A 228 -0.98 7.36 10.75
N ALA A 229 -0.57 8.59 11.05
CA ALA A 229 -1.35 9.48 11.92
C ALA A 229 -2.57 10.04 11.17
N LEU A 230 -3.71 10.10 11.85
CA LEU A 230 -4.91 10.79 11.37
C LEU A 230 -4.75 12.28 11.71
N ARG A 231 -4.65 13.11 10.67
CA ARG A 231 -4.36 14.54 10.82
C ARG A 231 -5.63 15.39 10.97
N ASN A 232 -6.69 15.00 10.27
CA ASN A 232 -7.97 15.71 10.28
C ASN A 232 -8.98 14.82 11.02
N ARG A 233 -9.02 15.00 12.35
CA ARG A 233 -9.83 14.19 13.26
C ARG A 233 -11.21 14.84 13.41
N LEU A 234 -12.21 14.03 13.73
CA LEU A 234 -13.50 14.52 14.19
C LEU A 234 -13.34 15.00 15.63
N GLY A 235 -13.55 16.30 15.90
CA GLY A 235 -13.47 16.89 17.25
C GLY A 235 -12.30 17.83 17.45
#